data_AF-A0A7J3KRL5-F1
#
_entry.id   AF-A0A7J3KRL5-F1
#
_cell.length_a   1.000
_cell.length_b   1.000
_cell.length_c   1.000
_cell.angle_alpha   90.00
_cell.angle_beta   90.00
_cell.angle_gamma   90.00
#
_symmetry.space_group_name_H-M   'P 1'
#
loop_
_entity.id
_entity.type
_entity.pdbx_description
1 polymer ?
#
loop_
_entity_poly.entity_id
_entity_poly.type
_entity_poly.pdbx_seq_one_letter_code
_entity_poly.pdbx_strand_id
1 'polypeptide(L)'
;MSMFQDIRKWYREVTAYRVVDSLRKRGFEAFYVESKIEAKDLALRLIPSNTVTIGVGGSVTIREIGLLEALSDKGYRVTHHWIEGLSGDESRRVRLEEINADVFLTSVNALTLDGRLILV
;
A
#
# COMPACT_ATOMS: atom_id res chain seq x y z
N MET A 1 21.04 21.36 5.82
CA MET A 1 19.97 20.88 6.72
C MET A 1 20.40 21.15 8.15
N SER A 2 19.44 21.34 9.07
CA SER A 2 19.77 21.49 10.50
C SER A 2 20.15 20.14 11.07
N MET A 3 21.16 20.08 11.95
CA MET A 3 21.57 18.86 12.68
C MET A 3 20.38 18.07 13.25
N PHE A 4 19.35 18.78 13.74
CA PHE A 4 18.13 18.14 14.27
C PHE A 4 17.29 17.44 13.21
N GLN A 5 17.25 17.95 11.97
CA GLN A 5 16.54 17.31 10.86
C GLN A 5 17.25 16.02 10.46
N ASP A 6 18.59 16.04 10.42
CA ASP A 6 19.41 14.88 10.06
C ASP A 6 19.25 13.76 11.10
N ILE A 7 19.28 14.09 12.39
CA ILE A 7 19.02 13.13 13.48
C ILE A 7 17.62 12.52 13.36
N ARG A 8 16.60 13.32 13.05
CA ARG A 8 15.22 12.82 12.87
C ARG A 8 15.07 11.93 11.64
N LYS A 9 15.80 12.22 10.55
CA LYS A 9 15.83 11.37 9.36
C LYS A 9 16.47 10.04 9.70
N TRP A 10 17.68 10.08 10.24
CA TRP A 10 18.43 8.89 10.68
C TRP A 10 17.62 8.00 11.63
N TYR A 11 16.98 8.59 12.65
CA TYR A 11 16.17 7.83 13.59
C TYR A 11 15.01 7.09 12.91
N ARG A 12 14.31 7.75 11.97
CA ARG A 12 13.21 7.15 11.22
C ARG A 12 13.69 6.02 10.32
N GLU A 13 14.81 6.23 9.63
CA GLU A 13 15.42 5.23 8.77
C GLU A 13 15.83 3.97 9.56
N VAL A 14 16.57 4.14 10.66
CA VAL A 14 16.97 3.03 11.55
C VAL A 14 15.74 2.31 12.10
N THR A 15 14.70 3.06 12.48
CA THR A 15 13.44 2.47 12.95
C THR A 15 12.79 1.64 11.85
N ALA A 16 12.69 2.17 10.63
CA ALA A 16 12.08 1.46 9.50
C ALA A 16 12.81 0.17 9.16
N TYR A 17 14.16 0.17 9.13
CA TYR A 17 14.92 -1.06 8.90
C TYR A 17 14.69 -2.12 9.98
N ARG A 18 14.53 -1.72 11.25
CA ARG A 18 14.16 -2.66 12.33
C ARG A 18 12.80 -3.28 12.09
N VAL A 19 11.82 -2.49 11.65
CA VAL A 19 10.48 -3.00 11.34
C VAL A 19 10.50 -3.92 10.13
N VAL A 20 11.26 -3.59 9.08
CA VAL A 20 11.45 -4.46 7.91
C VAL A 20 12.01 -5.82 8.31
N ASP A 21 13.03 -5.87 9.19
CA ASP A 21 13.57 -7.12 9.72
C ASP A 21 12.53 -7.91 10.53
N SER A 22 11.76 -7.23 11.40
CA SER A 22 10.66 -7.85 12.14
C SER A 22 9.58 -8.44 11.24
N LEU A 23 9.21 -7.77 10.15
CA LEU A 23 8.25 -8.26 9.16
C LEU A 23 8.79 -9.47 8.39
N ARG A 24 10.06 -9.43 7.96
CA ARG A 24 10.71 -10.55 7.28
C ARG A 24 10.78 -11.80 8.15
N LYS A 25 11.08 -11.64 9.44
CA LYS A 25 11.03 -12.74 10.43
C LYS A 25 9.64 -13.38 10.58
N ARG A 26 8.58 -12.69 10.15
CA ARG A 26 7.20 -13.16 10.14
C ARG A 26 6.74 -13.67 8.78
N GLY A 27 7.65 -13.81 7.81
CA GLY A 27 7.36 -14.36 6.49
C GLY A 27 6.87 -13.33 5.46
N PHE A 28 6.90 -12.03 5.78
CA PHE A 28 6.59 -10.99 4.81
C PHE A 28 7.81 -10.65 3.95
N GLU A 29 7.57 -10.41 2.66
CA GLU A 29 8.50 -9.63 1.86
C GLU A 29 8.30 -8.14 2.18
N ALA A 30 9.32 -7.50 2.75
CA ALA A 30 9.22 -6.13 3.26
C ALA A 30 10.37 -5.25 2.77
N PHE A 31 10.05 -3.99 2.50
CA PHE A 31 10.94 -2.99 1.94
C PHE A 31 10.76 -1.64 2.62
N TYR A 32 11.84 -0.86 2.66
CA TYR A 32 11.82 0.55 3.01
C TYR A 32 12.28 1.37 1.79
N VAL A 33 11.62 2.50 1.57
CA VAL A 33 11.92 3.47 0.51
C VAL A 33 11.79 4.87 1.09
N GLU A 34 12.54 5.83 0.56
CA GLU A 34 12.60 7.19 1.13
C GLU A 34 11.58 8.14 0.52
N SER A 35 11.06 7.81 -0.67
CA SER A 35 10.19 8.72 -1.42
C SER A 35 8.91 8.08 -1.93
N LYS A 36 7.90 8.93 -2.17
CA LYS A 36 6.65 8.55 -2.83
C LYS A 36 6.85 7.95 -4.22
N ILE A 37 7.88 8.40 -4.94
CA ILE A 37 8.19 7.93 -6.30
C ILE A 37 8.71 6.51 -6.23
N GLU A 38 9.70 6.26 -5.36
CA GLU A 38 10.25 4.92 -5.12
C GLU A 38 9.18 3.95 -4.61
N ALA A 39 8.26 4.41 -3.74
CA ALA A 39 7.15 3.61 -3.26
C ALA A 39 6.22 3.16 -4.39
N LYS A 40 5.82 4.09 -5.26
CA LYS A 40 4.99 3.77 -6.44
C LYS A 40 5.71 2.80 -7.37
N ASP A 41 6.97 3.08 -7.71
CA ASP A 41 7.75 2.28 -8.66
C ASP A 41 8.05 0.88 -8.12
N LEU A 42 8.28 0.75 -6.81
CA LEU A 42 8.40 -0.54 -6.16
C LEU A 42 7.08 -1.30 -6.17
N ALA A 43 5.97 -0.67 -5.77
CA ALA A 43 4.66 -1.31 -5.77
C ALA A 43 4.28 -1.85 -7.16
N LEU A 44 4.52 -1.06 -8.22
CA LEU A 44 4.28 -1.47 -9.61
C LEU A 44 5.12 -2.68 -10.03
N ARG A 45 6.37 -2.79 -9.53
CA ARG A 45 7.25 -3.93 -9.82
C ARG A 45 6.87 -5.20 -9.06
N LEU A 46 6.29 -5.06 -7.88
CA LEU A 46 5.88 -6.19 -7.04
C LEU A 46 4.58 -6.85 -7.50
N ILE A 47 3.79 -6.19 -8.35
CA ILE A 47 2.58 -6.78 -8.91
C ILE A 47 2.96 -7.93 -9.85
N PRO A 48 2.47 -9.16 -9.60
CA PRO A 48 2.73 -10.30 -10.48
C PRO A 48 2.29 -10.01 -11.92
N SER A 49 3.09 -10.40 -12.90
CA SER A 49 2.82 -10.13 -14.31
C SER A 49 1.54 -10.80 -14.85
N ASN A 50 1.06 -11.85 -14.19
CA ASN A 50 -0.19 -12.54 -14.51
C ASN A 50 -1.42 -11.94 -13.80
N THR A 51 -1.26 -10.83 -13.06
CA THR A 51 -2.36 -10.14 -12.38
C THR A 51 -3.33 -9.56 -13.42
N VAL A 52 -4.61 -9.89 -13.29
CA VAL A 52 -5.66 -9.33 -14.16
C VAL A 52 -6.44 -8.27 -13.40
N THR A 53 -6.71 -8.53 -12.12
CA THR A 53 -7.61 -7.74 -11.28
C THR A 53 -6.89 -7.22 -10.04
N ILE A 54 -7.10 -5.94 -9.73
CA ILE A 54 -6.51 -5.29 -8.56
C ILE A 54 -7.60 -4.61 -7.75
N GLY A 55 -7.77 -5.01 -6.50
CA GLY A 55 -8.67 -4.37 -5.55
C GLY A 55 -7.91 -3.35 -4.70
N VAL A 56 -8.49 -2.19 -4.44
CA VAL A 56 -7.90 -1.16 -3.56
C VAL A 56 -8.82 -0.87 -2.38
N GLY A 57 -8.43 -1.34 -1.21
CA GLY A 57 -9.19 -1.24 0.04
C GLY A 57 -9.09 0.12 0.73
N GLY A 58 -9.47 1.20 0.06
CA GLY A 58 -9.64 2.51 0.70
C GLY A 58 -8.36 3.08 1.33
N SER A 59 -7.25 3.10 0.59
CA SER A 59 -5.97 3.60 1.06
C SER A 59 -5.67 5.02 0.56
N VAL A 60 -5.53 5.96 1.50
CA VAL A 60 -5.16 7.36 1.19
C VAL A 60 -3.76 7.40 0.58
N THR A 61 -2.81 6.65 1.14
CA THR A 61 -1.43 6.58 0.65
C THR A 61 -1.35 6.11 -0.80
N ILE A 62 -2.15 5.11 -1.20
CA ILE A 62 -2.18 4.63 -2.60
C ILE A 62 -2.61 5.74 -3.57
N ARG A 63 -3.55 6.60 -3.16
CA ARG A 63 -3.98 7.77 -3.95
C ARG A 63 -2.92 8.86 -3.97
N GLU A 64 -2.34 9.18 -2.81
CA GLU A 64 -1.34 10.25 -2.70
C GLU A 64 -0.08 9.98 -3.52
N ILE A 65 0.32 8.71 -3.65
CA ILE A 65 1.46 8.33 -4.50
C ILE A 65 1.08 8.21 -5.99
N GLY A 66 -0.20 8.31 -6.34
CA GLY A 66 -0.72 8.19 -7.71
C GLY A 66 -0.62 6.78 -8.28
N LEU A 67 -0.75 5.76 -7.43
CA LEU A 67 -0.64 4.36 -7.84
C LEU A 67 -1.92 3.88 -8.53
N LEU A 68 -3.09 4.36 -8.10
CA LEU A 68 -4.39 3.99 -8.69
C LEU A 68 -4.48 4.31 -10.19
N GLU A 69 -4.06 5.51 -10.55
CA GLU A 69 -4.01 6.00 -11.92
C GLU A 69 -2.95 5.24 -12.72
N ALA A 70 -1.75 5.05 -12.15
CA ALA A 70 -0.66 4.34 -12.82
C ALA A 70 -1.00 2.87 -13.13
N LEU A 71 -1.85 2.22 -12.31
CA LEU A 71 -2.33 0.87 -12.57
C LEU A 71 -3.37 0.83 -13.69
N SER A 72 -4.31 1.78 -13.68
CA SER A 72 -5.30 1.93 -14.74
C SER A 72 -4.64 2.21 -16.09
N ASP A 73 -3.65 3.10 -16.13
CA ASP A 73 -2.88 3.45 -17.33
C ASP A 73 -2.08 2.26 -17.90
N LYS A 74 -1.68 1.32 -17.03
CA LYS A 74 -1.03 0.06 -17.43
C LYS A 74 -2.01 -1.02 -17.92
N GLY A 75 -3.32 -0.76 -17.86
CA GLY A 75 -4.36 -1.65 -18.35
C GLY A 75 -4.85 -2.70 -17.35
N TYR A 76 -4.51 -2.57 -16.06
CA TYR A 76 -5.08 -3.45 -15.03
C TYR A 76 -6.57 -3.14 -14.80
N ARG A 77 -7.36 -4.17 -14.47
CA ARG A 77 -8.74 -3.95 -14.02
C ARG A 77 -8.73 -3.58 -12.53
N VAL A 78 -8.75 -2.28 -12.24
CA VAL A 78 -8.70 -1.76 -10.87
C VAL A 78 -10.11 -1.51 -10.33
N THR A 79 -10.41 -2.05 -9.15
CA THR A 79 -11.68 -1.86 -8.43
C THR A 79 -11.44 -1.15 -7.10
N HIS A 80 -12.25 -0.13 -6.78
CA HIS A 80 -12.22 0.57 -5.49
C HIS A 80 -13.58 1.22 -5.13
N HIS A 81 -13.87 1.36 -3.84
CA HIS A 81 -15.18 1.75 -3.31
C HIS A 81 -15.30 3.25 -3.02
N TRP A 82 -14.22 4.02 -3.20
CA TRP A 82 -14.26 5.48 -3.18
C TRP A 82 -14.77 6.06 -4.51
N ILE A 83 -15.98 5.64 -4.88
CA ILE A 83 -16.72 6.15 -6.03
C ILE A 83 -17.94 6.89 -5.46
N GLU A 84 -18.13 8.13 -5.91
CA GLU A 84 -19.27 8.94 -5.49
C GLU A 84 -20.58 8.40 -6.08
N GLY A 85 -21.66 8.47 -5.30
CA GLY A 85 -23.00 8.13 -5.78
C GLY A 85 -23.35 6.63 -5.79
N LEU A 86 -22.50 5.75 -5.26
CA LEU A 86 -22.85 4.33 -5.11
C LEU A 86 -24.03 4.16 -4.14
N SER A 87 -25.05 3.40 -4.54
CA SER A 87 -26.06 2.88 -3.62
C SER A 87 -25.44 1.89 -2.62
N GLY A 88 -26.19 1.55 -1.56
CA GLY A 88 -25.73 0.59 -0.55
C GLY A 88 -25.37 -0.79 -1.14
N ASP A 89 -26.19 -1.29 -2.06
CA ASP A 89 -25.97 -2.58 -2.72
C ASP A 89 -24.77 -2.52 -3.69
N GLU A 90 -24.61 -1.43 -4.43
CA GLU A 90 -23.45 -1.23 -5.30
C GLU A 90 -22.15 -1.11 -4.50
N SER A 91 -22.16 -0.34 -3.40
CA SER A 91 -21.01 -0.22 -2.50
C SER A 91 -20.61 -1.59 -1.94
N ARG A 92 -21.60 -2.40 -1.53
CA ARG A 92 -21.35 -3.77 -1.06
C ARG A 92 -20.74 -4.64 -2.16
N ARG A 93 -21.28 -4.59 -3.38
CA ARG A 93 -20.76 -5.35 -4.53
C ARG A 93 -19.31 -4.96 -4.84
N VAL A 94 -19.01 -3.66 -4.94
CA VAL A 94 -17.67 -3.16 -5.24
C VAL A 94 -16.64 -3.59 -4.18
N ARG A 95 -17.00 -3.50 -2.89
CA ARG A 95 -16.12 -3.97 -1.80
C ARG A 95 -15.86 -5.48 -1.85
N LEU A 96 -16.85 -6.28 -2.24
CA LEU A 96 -16.66 -7.72 -2.46
C LEU A 96 -15.74 -7.98 -3.65
N GLU A 97 -15.87 -7.22 -4.74
CA GLU A 97 -15.00 -7.32 -5.91
C GLU A 97 -13.55 -6.93 -5.58
N GLU A 98 -13.32 -5.92 -4.74
CA GLU A 98 -11.98 -5.55 -4.26
C GLU A 98 -11.28 -6.70 -3.55
N ILE A 99 -11.96 -7.31 -2.57
CA ILE A 99 -11.36 -8.35 -1.72
C ILE A 99 -11.10 -9.64 -2.51
N ASN A 100 -11.88 -9.90 -3.56
CA ASN A 100 -11.73 -11.08 -4.42
C ASN A 100 -10.79 -10.86 -5.63
N ALA A 101 -10.11 -9.72 -5.72
CA ALA A 101 -9.14 -9.48 -6.77
C ALA A 101 -7.89 -10.37 -6.62
N ASP A 102 -7.15 -10.58 -7.72
CA ASP A 102 -5.90 -11.35 -7.72
C ASP A 102 -4.86 -10.71 -6.78
N VAL A 103 -4.83 -9.38 -6.77
CA VAL A 103 -4.01 -8.57 -5.86
C VAL A 103 -4.90 -7.57 -5.12
N PHE A 104 -4.79 -7.57 -3.80
CA PHE A 104 -5.45 -6.59 -2.95
C PHE A 104 -4.43 -5.61 -2.36
N LEU A 105 -4.58 -4.33 -2.66
CA LEU A 105 -3.74 -3.27 -2.15
C LEU A 105 -4.46 -2.52 -1.03
N THR A 106 -3.78 -2.41 0.11
CA THR A 106 -4.33 -1.75 1.29
C THR A 106 -3.25 -1.03 2.08
N SER A 107 -3.67 -0.11 2.95
CA SER A 107 -2.82 0.40 4.03
C SER A 107 -3.06 -0.40 5.31
N VAL A 108 -2.28 -0.09 6.33
CA VAL A 108 -2.50 -0.57 7.69
C VAL A 108 -2.71 0.63 8.60
N ASN A 109 -3.62 0.51 9.56
CA ASN A 109 -3.89 1.58 10.52
C ASN A 109 -2.70 1.78 11.46
N ALA A 110 -2.02 0.69 11.81
CA ALA A 110 -0.75 0.73 12.53
C ALA A 110 0.14 -0.46 12.16
N LEU A 111 1.44 -0.23 12.29
CA LEU A 111 2.50 -1.23 12.16
C LEU A 111 3.37 -1.14 13.40
N THR A 112 3.44 -2.22 14.18
CA THR A 112 4.24 -2.24 15.41
C THR A 112 5.72 -2.47 15.10
N LEU A 113 6.59 -2.11 16.04
CA LEU A 113 8.03 -2.34 15.90
C LEU A 113 8.41 -3.83 15.82
N ASP A 114 7.60 -4.70 16.42
CA ASP A 114 7.76 -6.15 16.36
C ASP A 114 7.06 -6.79 15.14
N GLY A 115 6.64 -5.99 14.15
CA GLY A 115 6.18 -6.47 12.85
C GLY A 115 4.73 -6.97 12.82
N ARG A 116 3.83 -6.41 13.65
CA ARG A 116 2.39 -6.74 13.62
C ARG A 116 1.61 -5.66 12.88
N LEU A 117 0.69 -6.11 12.04
CA LEU A 117 -0.24 -5.24 11.30
C LEU A 117 -1.53 -5.09 12.10
N ILE A 118 -2.01 -3.86 12.26
CA ILE A 118 -3.32 -3.56 12.85
C ILE A 118 -4.22 -3.06 11.72
N LEU A 119 -5.32 -3.79 11.51
CA LEU A 119 -6.35 -3.55 10.52
C LEU A 119 -7.69 -3.40 11.25
N VAL A 120 -8.52 -2.44 10.84
CA VAL A 120 -9.84 -2.16 11.47
C VAL A 120 -10.91 -2.11 10.39
#